data_AF-A0A9D0ZFQ1-F1
#
_entry.id   AF-A0A9D0ZFQ1-F1
#
_cell.length_a   1.000
_cell.length_b   1.000
_cell.length_c   1.000
_cell.angle_alpha   90.00
_cell.angle_beta   90.00
_cell.angle_gamma   90.00
#
_symmetry.space_group_name_H-M   'P 1'
#
loop_
_entity.id
_entity.type
_entity.pdbx_description
1 polymer ?
#
loop_
_entity_poly.entity_id
_entity_poly.type
_entity_poly.pdbx_seq_one_letter_code
_entity_poly.pdbx_strand_id
1 'polypeptide(L)'
;MSTLLPDTPEAPSGWNTPNHYFCETVNRDGESVRIQLSFSAHNIPDGLRAQCERIDALTHSGPIPAGWQWRVTFKTPSVPVSGPMDEAALFAGLDKYLEGVREFEAKAANQSFLC
;
A
#
# COMPACT_ATOMS: atom_id res chain seq x y z
N MET A 1 5.96 7.85 -9.49
CA MET A 1 5.90 6.92 -8.35
C MET A 1 5.71 7.72 -7.08
N SER A 2 5.01 7.15 -6.10
CA SER A 2 4.72 7.79 -4.82
C SER A 2 6.00 8.08 -4.04
N THR A 3 6.07 9.26 -3.43
CA THR A 3 7.21 9.71 -2.62
C THR A 3 6.94 9.54 -1.13
N LEU A 4 5.99 8.67 -0.76
CA LEU A 4 5.49 8.57 0.61
C LEU A 4 6.57 8.09 1.60
N LEU A 5 7.42 7.16 1.16
CA LEU A 5 8.63 6.77 1.87
C LEU A 5 9.86 7.02 0.98
N PRO A 6 10.95 7.57 1.54
CA PRO A 6 12.23 7.64 0.83
C PRO A 6 12.83 6.25 0.64
N ASP A 7 13.70 6.11 -0.36
CA ASP A 7 14.48 4.90 -0.58
C ASP A 7 15.60 4.74 0.47
N THR A 8 15.88 3.49 0.83
CA THR A 8 16.99 3.07 1.71
C THR A 8 17.84 2.00 1.04
N PRO A 9 18.78 2.38 0.14
CA PRO A 9 19.59 1.43 -0.62
C PRO A 9 20.39 0.44 0.24
N GLU A 10 20.86 0.89 1.40
CA GLU A 10 21.66 0.09 2.35
C GLU A 10 20.82 -0.83 3.25
N ALA A 11 19.49 -0.72 3.17
CA ALA A 11 18.55 -1.46 4.01
C ALA A 11 17.38 -1.94 3.14
N PRO A 12 17.57 -2.99 2.33
CA PRO A 12 16.56 -3.44 1.39
C PRO A 12 15.35 -4.06 2.11
N SER A 13 14.17 -3.80 1.57
CA SER A 13 12.90 -4.36 2.01
C SER A 13 12.81 -5.88 1.77
N GLY A 14 11.70 -6.49 2.22
CA GLY A 14 11.46 -7.92 2.03
C GLY A 14 11.32 -8.36 0.55
N TRP A 15 11.23 -7.40 -0.37
CA TRP A 15 11.24 -7.64 -1.83
C TRP A 15 12.61 -7.40 -2.45
N ASN A 16 13.65 -7.20 -1.63
CA ASN A 16 15.00 -6.86 -2.06
C ASN A 16 15.05 -5.57 -2.90
N THR A 17 14.24 -4.58 -2.53
CA THR A 17 14.22 -3.26 -3.17
C THR A 17 14.57 -2.17 -2.16
N PRO A 18 15.10 -1.01 -2.60
CA PRO A 18 15.40 0.10 -1.69
C PRO A 18 14.17 0.71 -1.01
N ASN A 19 12.97 0.56 -1.56
CA ASN A 19 11.76 1.13 -0.97
C ASN A 19 11.03 0.10 -0.09
N HIS A 20 10.36 0.59 0.94
CA HIS A 20 9.58 -0.21 1.88
C HIS A 20 8.06 -0.08 1.67
N TYR A 21 7.62 0.72 0.70
CA TYR A 21 6.22 0.95 0.36
C TYR A 21 5.87 0.40 -1.02
N PHE A 22 4.78 -0.36 -1.09
CA PHE A 22 4.38 -1.10 -2.28
C PHE A 22 2.94 -0.80 -2.64
N CYS A 23 2.70 -0.60 -3.93
CA CYS A 23 1.37 -0.64 -4.53
C CYS A 23 1.22 -1.97 -5.27
N GLU A 24 0.23 -2.76 -4.88
CA GLU A 24 0.04 -4.12 -5.34
C GLU A 24 -1.35 -4.27 -5.98
N THR A 25 -1.39 -4.95 -7.12
CA THR A 25 -2.63 -5.52 -7.65
C THR A 25 -2.75 -6.95 -7.15
N VAL A 26 -3.81 -7.25 -6.40
CA VAL A 26 -3.97 -8.53 -5.71
C VAL A 26 -5.18 -9.27 -6.24
N ASN A 27 -4.94 -10.50 -6.69
CA ASN A 27 -5.95 -11.48 -7.09
C ASN A 27 -5.62 -12.80 -6.37
N ARG A 28 -6.32 -13.11 -5.27
CA ARG A 28 -6.00 -14.28 -4.42
C ARG A 28 -6.79 -15.53 -4.79
N ASP A 29 -8.03 -15.35 -5.21
CA ASP A 29 -9.02 -16.40 -5.45
C ASP A 29 -9.31 -16.62 -6.94
N GLY A 30 -8.84 -15.74 -7.81
CA GLY A 30 -9.19 -15.73 -9.23
C GLY A 30 -10.54 -15.07 -9.52
N GLU A 31 -11.30 -14.71 -8.49
CA GLU A 31 -12.68 -14.22 -8.59
C GLU A 31 -12.75 -12.69 -8.54
N SER A 32 -11.75 -12.03 -7.95
CA SER A 32 -11.73 -10.58 -7.87
C SER A 32 -10.32 -10.01 -7.78
N VAL A 33 -10.15 -8.80 -8.31
CA VAL A 33 -8.90 -8.03 -8.27
C VAL A 33 -9.10 -6.78 -7.42
N ARG A 34 -8.13 -6.43 -6.59
CA ARG A 34 -8.10 -5.14 -5.88
C ARG A 34 -6.72 -4.52 -5.91
N ILE A 35 -6.65 -3.23 -5.61
CA ILE A 35 -5.40 -2.54 -5.33
C ILE A 35 -5.21 -2.50 -3.81
N GLN A 36 -4.01 -2.79 -3.34
CA GLN A 36 -3.64 -2.59 -1.95
C GLN A 36 -2.28 -1.89 -1.84
N LEU A 37 -2.10 -1.19 -0.74
CA LEU A 37 -0.86 -0.53 -0.39
C LEU A 37 -0.28 -1.22 0.84
N SER A 38 0.99 -1.58 0.80
CA SER A 38 1.64 -2.31 1.88
C SER A 38 2.98 -1.72 2.27
N PHE A 39 3.33 -1.91 3.54
CA PHE A 39 4.66 -1.66 4.06
C PHE A 39 5.40 -2.97 4.35
N SER A 40 6.71 -2.96 4.10
CA SER A 40 7.65 -3.97 4.57
C SER A 40 8.52 -3.42 5.68
N ALA A 41 8.47 -4.03 6.86
CA ALA A 41 9.36 -3.70 7.97
C ALA A 41 10.64 -4.55 8.02
N HIS A 42 10.87 -5.37 7.00
CA HIS A 42 12.13 -6.10 6.88
C HIS A 42 13.27 -5.10 6.67
N ASN A 43 14.28 -5.12 7.53
CA ASN A 43 15.43 -4.19 7.56
C ASN A 43 15.09 -2.69 7.65
N ILE A 44 13.83 -2.30 7.87
CA ILE A 44 13.45 -0.89 7.86
C ILE A 44 14.13 -0.13 9.03
N PRO A 45 14.68 1.07 8.81
CA PRO A 45 15.16 1.92 9.89
C PRO A 45 14.02 2.35 10.82
N ASP A 46 14.29 2.48 12.13
CA ASP A 46 13.28 2.82 13.14
C ASP A 46 12.51 4.10 12.83
N GLY A 47 13.17 5.13 12.28
CA GLY A 47 12.53 6.38 11.87
C GLY A 47 11.47 6.19 10.77
N LEU A 48 11.78 5.37 9.76
CA LEU A 48 10.84 5.04 8.68
C LEU A 48 9.75 4.10 9.18
N ARG A 49 10.06 3.18 10.09
CA ARG A 49 9.07 2.32 10.75
C ARG A 49 8.01 3.15 11.47
N ALA A 50 8.44 4.15 12.24
CA ALA A 50 7.52 5.04 12.95
C ALA A 50 6.67 5.86 11.97
N GLN A 51 7.20 6.22 10.81
CA GLN A 51 6.43 6.88 9.75
C GLN A 51 5.35 5.96 9.17
N CYS A 52 5.68 4.70 8.88
CA CYS A 52 4.70 3.68 8.46
C CYS A 52 3.55 3.54 9.48
N GLU A 53 3.89 3.50 10.77
CA GLU A 53 2.90 3.40 11.86
C GLU A 53 1.98 4.63 11.94
N ARG A 54 2.51 5.85 11.73
CA ARG A 54 1.69 7.07 11.62
C ARG A 54 0.75 7.06 10.42
N ILE A 55 1.23 6.60 9.27
CA ILE A 55 0.42 6.50 8.06
C ILE A 55 -0.68 5.45 8.25
N ASP A 56 -0.37 4.31 8.88
CA ASP A 56 -1.34 3.23 9.11
C ASP A 56 -2.50 3.63 10.04
N ALA A 57 -2.24 4.53 10.99
CA ALA A 57 -3.27 5.11 11.85
C ALA A 57 -4.33 5.93 11.09
N LEU A 58 -4.10 6.27 9.82
CA LEU A 58 -5.09 6.96 8.98
C LEU A 58 -6.26 6.07 8.55
N THR A 59 -6.06 4.75 8.55
CA THR A 59 -7.01 3.73 8.07
C THR A 59 -7.36 2.70 9.13
N HIS A 60 -6.52 2.54 10.15
CA HIS A 60 -6.74 1.60 11.25
C HIS A 60 -6.80 2.33 12.59
N SER A 61 -7.71 1.90 13.46
CA SER A 61 -7.93 2.49 14.79
C SER A 61 -6.99 1.95 15.88
N GLY A 62 -6.31 0.83 15.62
CA GLY A 62 -5.43 0.16 16.58
C GLY A 62 -3.96 0.21 16.14
N PRO A 63 -3.01 0.08 17.10
CA PRO A 63 -1.59 0.03 16.77
C PRO A 63 -1.27 -1.19 15.92
N ILE A 64 -0.23 -1.06 15.08
CA ILE A 64 0.31 -2.23 14.38
C ILE A 64 0.92 -3.19 15.43
N PRO A 65 0.71 -4.52 15.32
CA PRO A 65 1.33 -5.49 16.21
C PRO A 65 2.85 -5.35 16.29
N ALA A 66 3.41 -5.52 17.49
CA ALA A 66 4.85 -5.50 17.68
C ALA A 66 5.55 -6.55 16.79
N GLY A 67 6.70 -6.18 16.22
CA GLY A 67 7.47 -7.09 15.37
C GLY A 67 6.88 -7.37 13.99
N TRP A 68 5.85 -6.63 13.56
CA TRP A 68 5.29 -6.75 12.21
C TRP A 68 6.37 -6.69 11.12
N GLN A 69 6.22 -7.53 10.09
CA GLN A 69 7.11 -7.56 8.92
C GLN A 69 6.40 -7.10 7.65
N TRP A 70 5.08 -7.32 7.58
CA TRP A 70 4.25 -6.94 6.46
C TRP A 70 2.95 -6.33 6.96
N ARG A 71 2.59 -5.15 6.43
CA ARG A 71 1.36 -4.45 6.81
C ARG A 71 0.66 -3.91 5.58
N VAL A 72 -0.56 -4.40 5.31
CA VAL A 72 -1.46 -3.75 4.37
C VAL A 72 -2.08 -2.53 5.05
N THR A 73 -1.75 -1.34 4.58
CA THR A 73 -2.18 -0.08 5.18
C THR A 73 -3.45 0.48 4.54
N PHE A 74 -3.65 0.23 3.25
CA PHE A 74 -4.84 0.63 2.52
C PHE A 74 -5.20 -0.45 1.50
N LYS A 75 -6.50 -0.60 1.23
CA LYS A 75 -6.98 -1.46 0.15
C LYS A 75 -8.25 -0.88 -0.43
N THR A 76 -8.39 -0.99 -1.74
CA THR A 76 -9.62 -0.63 -2.45
C THR A 76 -10.66 -1.73 -2.27
N PRO A 77 -11.94 -1.46 -2.57
CA PRO A 77 -12.87 -2.53 -2.90
C PRO A 77 -12.33 -3.38 -4.07
N SER A 78 -12.85 -4.59 -4.21
CA SER A 78 -12.48 -5.48 -5.32
C SER A 78 -13.35 -5.23 -6.55
N VAL A 79 -12.78 -5.41 -7.73
CA VAL A 79 -13.46 -5.55 -9.01
C VAL A 79 -13.63 -7.04 -9.29
N PRO A 80 -14.84 -7.54 -9.59
CA PRO A 80 -15.05 -8.94 -9.91
C PRO A 80 -14.38 -9.32 -11.24
N VAL A 81 -13.85 -10.52 -11.31
CA VAL A 81 -13.35 -11.19 -12.53
C VAL A 81 -14.44 -12.17 -12.96
N SER A 82 -15.29 -11.74 -13.89
CA SER A 82 -16.35 -12.59 -14.43
C SER A 82 -15.86 -13.44 -15.60
N GLY A 83 -16.53 -14.56 -15.85
CA GLY A 83 -16.43 -15.31 -17.10
C GLY A 83 -17.66 -15.06 -17.99
N PRO A 84 -17.52 -14.69 -19.28
CA PRO A 84 -16.29 -14.25 -19.96
C PRO A 84 -15.74 -12.94 -19.36
N MET A 85 -14.41 -12.75 -19.46
CA MET A 85 -13.72 -11.59 -18.90
C MET A 85 -13.95 -10.37 -19.78
N ASP A 86 -14.59 -9.34 -19.21
CA ASP A 86 -14.67 -8.02 -19.81
C ASP A 86 -13.47 -7.19 -19.31
N GLU A 87 -12.40 -7.18 -20.10
CA GLU A 87 -11.18 -6.44 -19.80
C GLU A 87 -11.44 -4.94 -19.65
N ALA A 88 -12.30 -4.36 -20.49
CA ALA A 88 -12.58 -2.93 -20.46
C ALA A 88 -13.29 -2.55 -19.16
N ALA A 89 -14.26 -3.35 -18.71
CA ALA A 89 -14.94 -3.15 -17.44
C ALA A 89 -13.99 -3.35 -16.24
N LEU A 90 -13.10 -4.36 -16.30
CA LEU A 90 -12.09 -4.60 -15.27
C LEU A 90 -11.16 -3.39 -15.12
N PHE A 91 -10.58 -2.91 -16.22
CA PHE A 91 -9.68 -1.75 -16.20
C PHE A 91 -10.40 -0.47 -15.75
N ALA A 92 -11.61 -0.20 -16.23
CA ALA A 92 -12.40 0.94 -15.78
C ALA A 92 -12.67 0.91 -14.26
N GLY A 93 -12.91 -0.29 -13.70
CA GLY A 93 -13.05 -0.48 -12.26
C GLY A 93 -11.76 -0.20 -11.49
N LEU A 94 -10.61 -0.68 -11.99
CA LEU A 94 -9.30 -0.44 -11.39
C LEU A 94 -8.87 1.02 -11.48
N ASP A 95 -9.10 1.69 -12.61
CA ASP A 95 -8.81 3.11 -12.81
C ASP A 95 -9.60 3.97 -11.83
N LYS A 96 -10.89 3.68 -11.65
CA LYS A 96 -11.71 4.32 -10.62
C LYS A 96 -11.11 4.14 -9.22
N TYR A 97 -10.65 2.94 -8.89
CA TYR A 97 -10.08 2.68 -7.57
C TYR A 97 -8.67 3.25 -7.38
N LEU A 98 -7.95 3.55 -8.47
CA LEU A 98 -6.68 4.26 -8.41
C LEU A 98 -6.85 5.71 -7.92
N GLU A 99 -8.02 6.33 -8.12
CA GLU A 99 -8.32 7.65 -7.56
C GLU A 99 -8.29 7.61 -6.02
N GLY A 100 -8.91 6.60 -5.41
CA GLY A 100 -8.89 6.41 -3.95
C GLY A 100 -7.49 6.14 -3.39
N VAL A 101 -6.62 5.47 -4.17
CA VAL A 101 -5.19 5.33 -3.82
C VAL A 101 -4.51 6.69 -3.79
N ARG A 102 -4.70 7.53 -4.80
CA ARG A 102 -4.10 8.88 -4.88
C ARG A 102 -4.59 9.79 -3.74
N GLU A 103 -5.87 9.71 -3.40
CA GLU A 103 -6.43 10.46 -2.26
C GLU A 103 -5.81 10.03 -0.93
N PHE A 104 -5.66 8.72 -0.72
CA PHE A 104 -4.96 8.20 0.46
C PHE A 104 -3.51 8.68 0.50
N GLU A 105 -2.77 8.56 -0.61
CA GLU A 105 -1.37 8.98 -0.69
C GLU A 105 -1.21 10.47 -0.44
N ALA A 106 -2.09 11.32 -0.98
CA ALA A 106 -2.07 12.75 -0.72
C ALA A 106 -2.31 13.07 0.77
N LYS A 107 -3.26 12.38 1.41
CA LYS A 107 -3.52 12.51 2.85
C LYS A 107 -2.32 12.04 3.68
N ALA A 108 -1.71 10.92 3.29
CA ALA A 108 -0.56 10.34 3.98
C ALA A 108 0.71 11.20 3.82
N ALA A 109 0.91 11.83 2.66
CA ALA A 109 1.99 12.77 2.43
C ALA A 109 1.90 13.97 3.39
N ASN A 110 0.71 14.53 3.61
CA ASN A 110 0.51 15.63 4.56
C ASN A 110 0.87 15.27 6.01
N GLN A 111 0.82 13.99 6.39
CA GLN A 111 1.26 13.52 7.71
C GLN A 111 2.76 13.23 7.77
N SER A 112 3.41 13.09 6.61
CA SER A 112 4.82 12.75 6.49
C SER A 112 5.75 13.97 6.63
N PHE A 113 5.24 15.19 6.39
CA PHE A 113 6.01 16.44 6.41
C PHE A 113 5.81 17.32 7.66
N LEU A 114 5.09 16.84 8.68
CA LEU A 114 4.85 17.58 9.94
C LEU A 114 5.93 17.32 11.01
N CYS A 115 7.19 17.13 10.62
CA CYS A 115 8.34 16.99 11.51
C CYS A 115 9.40 18.06 11.21
#